data_AF-A0A2T1E3H0-F1
#
_entry.id   AF-A0A2T1E3H0-F1
#
_cell.length_a   1.000
_cell.length_b   1.000
_cell.length_c   1.000
_cell.angle_alpha   90.00
_cell.angle_beta   90.00
_cell.angle_gamma   90.00
#
_symmetry.space_group_name_H-M   'P 1'
#
loop_
_entity.id
_entity.type
_entity.pdbx_description
1 polymer ?
#
loop_
_entity_poly.entity_id
_entity_poly.type
_entity_poly.pdbx_seq_one_letter_code
_entity_poly.pdbx_strand_id
1 'polypeptide(L)'
;MKRKVAKSLGLSFSVFLLIVITAFGALAVNIGRHSFDFGFSNKPLQVAMNGAAGLSSPSFVSRVGGVAFEAVAAPEVSLKDGGVSLSYDAKQRDGSRLAVTIGSKTYNPNIPNWQLIPITNFADSQYTACVSLFGSESTREAYHIVYHPAFNDTLLGLRLMQADILFQDLGEFWKLPEVDGRVIRGQGEPQPSEQDWISAASEISKAFGKEKFQSWVLTDQGLNVSILTKSDDLSLSNRPYYYFWKREGSKVVPVTSLTDRMKSKLSTIEQYNPAVFNAATRTMQFAALFRYVKRTNPDSWRSFLNKVATLDPQPHVRTPTRWKRPSRSSSNGKTLYNAMLRSKDLDLQAISSW
;
A
#
# COMPACT_ATOMS: atom_id res chain seq x y z
N MET A 1 12.67 -69.92 -23.85
CA MET A 1 13.64 -68.85 -23.49
C MET A 1 12.85 -67.62 -23.05
N LYS A 2 12.64 -67.43 -21.73
CA LYS A 2 11.79 -66.36 -21.16
C LYS A 2 12.68 -65.18 -20.72
N ARG A 3 12.52 -63.98 -21.27
CA ARG A 3 13.17 -62.74 -20.77
C ARG A 3 12.15 -61.90 -20.00
N LYS A 4 12.40 -61.72 -18.70
CA LYS A 4 11.71 -60.78 -17.82
C LYS A 4 12.23 -59.37 -18.11
N VAL A 5 11.33 -58.41 -18.35
CA VAL A 5 11.63 -56.97 -18.41
C VAL A 5 11.22 -56.37 -17.06
N ALA A 6 12.20 -55.90 -16.29
CA ALA A 6 11.99 -55.15 -15.06
C ALA A 6 11.80 -53.66 -15.41
N LYS A 7 10.66 -53.07 -15.03
CA LYS A 7 10.42 -51.63 -15.08
C LYS A 7 10.92 -51.01 -13.78
N SER A 8 11.96 -50.18 -13.83
CA SER A 8 12.36 -49.34 -12.68
C SER A 8 11.51 -48.07 -12.66
N LEU A 9 10.65 -47.95 -11.66
CA LEU A 9 9.94 -46.71 -11.33
C LEU A 9 10.91 -45.82 -10.53
N GLY A 10 11.56 -44.87 -11.19
CA GLY A 10 12.37 -43.84 -10.54
C GLY A 10 11.48 -42.68 -10.09
N LEU A 11 10.98 -42.73 -8.86
CA LEU A 11 10.23 -41.63 -8.25
C LEU A 11 11.23 -40.62 -7.67
N SER A 12 11.59 -39.60 -8.46
CA SER A 12 12.46 -38.52 -8.00
C SER A 12 11.63 -37.53 -7.16
N PHE A 13 11.63 -37.73 -5.84
CA PHE A 13 11.01 -36.83 -4.88
C PHE A 13 11.92 -35.62 -4.66
N SER A 14 11.79 -34.60 -5.52
CA SER A 14 12.42 -33.30 -5.26
C SER A 14 11.69 -32.61 -4.10
N VAL A 15 12.20 -32.83 -2.88
CA VAL A 15 11.78 -32.11 -1.68
C VAL A 15 12.23 -30.66 -1.81
N PHE A 16 11.32 -29.79 -2.26
CA PHE A 16 11.46 -28.35 -2.07
C PHE A 16 11.29 -28.05 -0.58
N LEU A 17 12.40 -27.94 0.14
CA LEU A 17 12.44 -27.48 1.52
C LEU A 17 12.10 -25.98 1.53
N LEU A 18 10.83 -25.65 1.71
CA LEU A 18 10.40 -24.28 2.00
C LEU A 18 10.86 -23.96 3.42
N ILE A 19 11.97 -23.23 3.56
CA ILE A 19 12.42 -22.74 4.87
C ILE A 19 11.40 -21.69 5.34
N VAL A 20 10.48 -22.11 6.21
CA VAL A 20 9.62 -21.20 6.98
C VAL A 20 10.49 -20.54 8.03
N ILE A 21 11.03 -19.37 7.72
CA ILE A 21 11.76 -18.54 8.68
C ILE A 21 10.72 -17.89 9.60
N THR A 22 10.48 -18.49 10.77
CA THR A 22 9.77 -17.83 11.87
C THR A 22 10.72 -16.83 12.54
N ALA A 23 10.77 -15.61 11.98
CA ALA A 23 11.60 -14.50 12.49
C ALA A 23 11.05 -13.95 13.82
N PHE A 24 11.28 -14.65 14.93
CA PHE A 24 10.90 -14.21 16.28
C PHE A 24 11.94 -13.31 16.97
N GLY A 25 13.00 -12.88 16.27
CA GLY A 25 14.11 -12.11 16.85
C GLY A 25 14.37 -10.73 16.27
N ALA A 26 13.67 -10.33 15.20
CA ALA A 26 13.93 -9.06 14.56
C ALA A 26 13.49 -7.90 15.48
N LEU A 27 14.46 -7.10 15.92
CA LEU A 27 14.20 -5.94 16.79
C LEU A 27 13.76 -4.70 15.99
N ALA A 28 14.03 -4.68 14.68
CA ALA A 28 13.69 -3.57 13.80
C ALA A 28 13.54 -3.98 12.34
N VAL A 29 12.86 -3.14 11.58
CA VAL A 29 12.89 -3.11 10.11
C VAL A 29 13.78 -1.95 9.69
N ASN A 30 14.73 -2.19 8.78
CA ASN A 30 15.58 -1.14 8.24
C ASN A 30 15.14 -0.74 6.84
N ILE A 31 15.18 0.55 6.51
CA ILE A 31 15.05 1.06 5.14
C ILE A 31 16.19 2.03 4.90
N GLY A 32 17.21 1.56 4.18
CA GLY A 32 18.47 2.29 4.08
C GLY A 32 19.08 2.51 5.47
N ARG A 33 19.42 3.76 5.79
CA ARG A 33 19.96 4.13 7.12
C ARG A 33 18.91 4.30 8.23
N HIS A 34 17.62 4.16 7.92
CA HIS A 34 16.54 4.39 8.89
C HIS A 34 16.11 3.07 9.54
N SER A 35 16.06 3.05 10.87
CA SER A 35 15.55 1.93 11.66
C SER A 35 14.14 2.22 12.16
N PHE A 36 13.26 1.24 12.03
CA PHE A 36 11.87 1.26 12.45
C PHE A 36 11.66 0.18 13.50
N ASP A 37 11.21 0.58 14.68
CA ASP A 37 11.14 -0.29 15.84
C ASP A 37 9.74 -0.91 15.98
N PHE A 38 9.71 -2.07 16.62
CA PHE A 38 8.46 -2.69 17.05
C PHE A 38 8.16 -2.29 18.50
N GLY A 39 7.32 -1.27 18.67
CA GLY A 39 6.79 -0.85 19.96
C GLY A 39 5.53 -1.63 20.37
N PHE A 40 4.87 -1.15 21.43
CA PHE A 40 3.58 -1.68 21.87
C PHE A 40 2.50 -1.56 20.79
N SER A 41 1.46 -2.38 20.91
CA SER A 41 0.31 -2.36 20.00
C SER A 41 -0.39 -1.00 20.09
N ASN A 42 -0.31 -0.21 19.03
CA ASN A 42 -1.11 1.01 18.92
C ASN A 42 -2.59 0.66 18.72
N LYS A 43 -3.51 1.57 19.07
CA LYS A 43 -4.92 1.44 18.69
C LYS A 43 -5.03 1.35 17.16
N PRO A 44 -5.83 0.42 16.60
CA PRO A 44 -5.96 0.31 15.16
C PRO A 44 -6.47 1.58 14.49
N LEU A 45 -6.00 1.86 13.28
CA LEU A 45 -6.44 3.00 12.49
C LEU A 45 -7.84 2.72 11.91
N GLN A 46 -8.84 3.29 12.56
CA GLN A 46 -10.25 3.13 12.23
C GLN A 46 -10.84 4.48 11.80
N VAL A 47 -10.49 4.91 10.59
CA VAL A 47 -10.91 6.19 10.02
C VAL A 47 -11.48 5.99 8.63
N ALA A 48 -12.67 6.53 8.39
CA ALA A 48 -13.29 6.62 7.08
C ALA A 48 -13.10 8.03 6.51
N MET A 49 -12.79 8.09 5.23
CA MET A 49 -12.81 9.28 4.39
C MET A 49 -14.25 9.52 3.95
N ASN A 50 -14.71 10.76 4.05
CA ASN A 50 -16.07 11.16 3.70
C ASN A 50 -16.06 11.86 2.34
N GLY A 51 -15.60 11.17 1.29
CA GLY A 51 -15.55 11.74 -0.06
C GLY A 51 -14.62 12.96 -0.15
N ALA A 52 -15.05 13.94 -0.96
CA ALA A 52 -14.40 15.24 -1.14
C ALA A 52 -14.08 15.97 0.19
N ALA A 53 -14.96 15.86 1.17
CA ALA A 53 -14.83 16.56 2.46
C ALA A 53 -13.75 15.95 3.38
N GLY A 54 -13.31 14.72 3.11
CA GLY A 54 -12.28 14.06 3.92
C GLY A 54 -10.94 14.80 3.87
N LEU A 55 -10.41 15.07 2.67
CA LEU A 55 -9.10 15.70 2.53
C LEU A 55 -9.06 17.19 2.89
N SER A 56 -10.20 17.86 2.95
CA SER A 56 -10.32 19.24 3.44
C SER A 56 -10.64 19.32 4.94
N SER A 57 -10.85 18.19 5.61
CA SER A 57 -11.14 18.14 7.04
C SER A 57 -9.85 18.09 7.87
N PRO A 58 -9.62 19.08 8.77
CA PRO A 58 -8.51 19.04 9.72
C PRO A 58 -8.47 17.75 10.55
N SER A 59 -9.64 17.24 10.98
CA SER A 59 -9.72 16.05 11.82
C SER A 59 -9.39 14.76 11.08
N PHE A 60 -9.56 14.74 9.75
CA PHE A 60 -9.19 13.58 8.94
C PHE A 60 -7.69 13.60 8.64
N VAL A 61 -7.17 14.71 8.09
CA VAL A 61 -5.78 14.76 7.64
C VAL A 61 -4.78 14.69 8.80
N SER A 62 -5.15 15.10 10.01
CA SER A 62 -4.33 14.95 11.22
C SER A 62 -4.26 13.51 11.74
N ARG A 63 -5.27 12.68 11.44
CA ARG A 63 -5.34 11.28 11.89
C ARG A 63 -4.76 10.32 10.86
N VAL A 64 -5.01 10.56 9.57
CA VAL A 64 -4.64 9.66 8.48
C VAL A 64 -3.27 9.98 7.91
N GLY A 65 -3.01 11.25 7.57
CA GLY A 65 -1.71 11.82 7.22
C GLY A 65 -0.77 11.09 6.24
N GLY A 66 -1.20 9.97 5.65
CA GLY A 66 -0.34 8.99 5.00
C GLY A 66 -0.99 8.35 3.79
N VAL A 67 -1.86 7.34 3.98
CA VAL A 67 -2.52 6.64 2.87
C VAL A 67 -3.99 6.37 3.15
N ALA A 68 -4.87 6.71 2.21
CA ALA A 68 -6.31 6.39 2.27
C ALA A 68 -6.95 6.18 0.90
N PHE A 69 -7.73 5.12 0.77
CA PHE A 69 -8.42 4.73 -0.47
C PHE A 69 -9.90 4.46 -0.23
N GLU A 70 -10.78 5.24 -0.85
CA GLU A 70 -12.24 5.15 -0.72
C GLU A 70 -12.97 4.79 -2.02
N ALA A 71 -12.28 4.78 -3.16
CA ALA A 71 -12.93 4.59 -4.45
C ALA A 71 -13.72 3.28 -4.50
N VAL A 72 -14.77 3.31 -5.32
CA VAL A 72 -15.57 2.15 -5.70
C VAL A 72 -15.54 2.06 -7.21
N ALA A 73 -15.17 0.89 -7.73
CA ALA A 73 -15.03 0.72 -9.16
C ALA A 73 -16.41 0.78 -9.85
N ALA A 74 -16.41 1.08 -11.14
CA ALA A 74 -17.60 0.95 -11.99
C ALA A 74 -17.21 0.21 -13.29
N PRO A 75 -18.03 -0.73 -13.78
CA PRO A 75 -17.82 -1.32 -15.09
C PRO A 75 -17.92 -0.26 -16.19
N GLU A 76 -17.12 -0.42 -17.24
CA GLU A 76 -17.34 0.33 -18.48
C GLU A 76 -18.76 0.11 -19.01
N VAL A 77 -19.25 1.06 -19.82
CA VAL A 77 -20.63 1.07 -20.32
C VAL A 77 -20.99 -0.26 -21.01
N SER A 78 -20.05 -0.84 -21.75
CA SER A 78 -20.20 -2.13 -22.45
C SER A 78 -20.34 -3.34 -21.52
N LEU A 79 -20.04 -3.20 -20.23
CA LEU A 79 -20.04 -4.28 -19.23
C LEU A 79 -21.14 -4.13 -18.17
N LYS A 80 -21.96 -3.07 -18.24
CA LYS A 80 -22.93 -2.73 -17.18
C LYS A 80 -23.95 -3.83 -16.90
N ASP A 81 -24.36 -4.58 -17.93
CA ASP A 81 -25.41 -5.59 -17.80
C ASP A 81 -24.87 -6.99 -17.46
N GLY A 82 -23.55 -7.20 -17.50
CA GLY A 82 -22.94 -8.51 -17.32
C GLY A 82 -23.00 -9.04 -15.88
N GLY A 83 -23.27 -8.18 -14.89
CA GLY A 83 -23.01 -8.49 -13.49
C GLY A 83 -21.52 -8.75 -13.23
N VAL A 84 -21.06 -8.57 -12.00
CA VAL A 84 -19.70 -8.93 -11.61
C VAL A 84 -19.77 -9.85 -10.41
N SER A 85 -19.03 -10.94 -10.45
CA SER A 85 -18.91 -11.90 -9.37
C SER A 85 -17.45 -12.31 -9.16
N LEU A 86 -17.17 -12.75 -7.95
CA LEU A 86 -15.86 -13.21 -7.51
C LEU A 86 -15.93 -14.67 -7.10
N SER A 87 -14.87 -15.39 -7.37
CA SER A 87 -14.61 -16.68 -6.76
C SER A 87 -13.13 -16.83 -6.42
N TYR A 88 -12.86 -17.75 -5.50
CA TYR A 88 -11.51 -18.09 -5.06
C TYR A 88 -11.27 -19.58 -5.24
N ASP A 89 -10.16 -19.94 -5.89
CA ASP A 89 -9.69 -21.32 -6.05
C ASP A 89 -8.31 -21.49 -5.40
N ALA A 90 -8.31 -22.07 -4.20
CA ALA A 90 -7.09 -22.33 -3.43
C ALA A 90 -6.14 -23.33 -4.11
N LYS A 91 -6.63 -24.11 -5.09
CA LYS A 91 -5.81 -25.09 -5.82
C LYS A 91 -4.96 -24.45 -6.92
N GLN A 92 -5.28 -23.23 -7.34
CA GLN A 92 -4.47 -22.50 -8.32
C GLN A 92 -3.16 -22.02 -7.70
N ARG A 93 -2.17 -21.77 -8.57
CA ARG A 93 -0.91 -21.15 -8.17
C ARG A 93 -1.17 -19.78 -7.53
N ASP A 94 -0.37 -19.41 -6.52
CA ASP A 94 -0.47 -18.08 -5.93
C ASP A 94 -0.25 -17.01 -7.01
N GLY A 95 -1.06 -15.95 -6.96
CA GLY A 95 -1.22 -15.00 -8.06
C GLY A 95 -2.45 -15.26 -8.93
N SER A 96 -2.90 -16.51 -9.09
CA SER A 96 -3.98 -16.88 -10.03
C SER A 96 -5.23 -17.45 -9.34
N ARG A 97 -5.39 -17.21 -8.04
CA ARG A 97 -6.47 -17.80 -7.22
C ARG A 97 -7.76 -16.98 -7.24
N LEU A 98 -7.66 -15.69 -7.54
CA LEU A 98 -8.82 -14.83 -7.74
C LEU A 98 -9.35 -15.03 -9.15
N ALA A 99 -10.64 -15.38 -9.25
CA ALA A 99 -11.38 -15.37 -10.50
C ALA A 99 -12.48 -14.30 -10.43
N VAL A 100 -12.55 -13.47 -11.46
CA VAL A 100 -13.56 -12.41 -11.63
C VAL A 100 -14.39 -12.76 -12.85
N THR A 101 -15.68 -12.98 -12.66
CA THR A 101 -16.60 -13.31 -13.75
C THR A 101 -17.48 -12.10 -14.08
N ILE A 102 -17.48 -11.69 -15.36
CA ILE A 102 -18.27 -10.60 -15.91
C ILE A 102 -19.10 -11.16 -17.07
N GLY A 103 -20.43 -11.19 -16.92
CA GLY A 103 -21.29 -11.93 -17.84
C GLY A 103 -20.92 -13.42 -17.87
N SER A 104 -20.64 -13.95 -19.06
CA SER A 104 -20.21 -15.33 -19.26
C SER A 104 -18.70 -15.55 -19.19
N LYS A 105 -17.91 -14.47 -19.10
CA LYS A 105 -16.44 -14.54 -19.19
C LYS A 105 -15.79 -14.47 -17.82
N THR A 106 -14.78 -15.31 -17.60
CA THR A 106 -13.99 -15.35 -16.36
C THR A 106 -12.56 -14.90 -16.62
N TYR A 107 -12.06 -14.03 -15.76
CA TYR A 107 -10.71 -13.48 -15.77
C TYR A 107 -9.97 -13.88 -14.49
N ASN A 108 -8.68 -14.16 -14.60
CA ASN A 108 -7.84 -14.57 -13.47
C ASN A 108 -6.71 -13.54 -13.25
N PRO A 109 -7.01 -12.36 -12.69
CA PRO A 109 -6.02 -11.32 -12.51
C PRO A 109 -4.85 -11.80 -11.63
N ASN A 110 -3.63 -11.39 -12.00
CA ASN A 110 -2.42 -11.76 -11.25
C ASN A 110 -2.26 -10.96 -9.94
N ILE A 111 -2.88 -11.45 -8.86
CA ILE A 111 -2.77 -10.88 -7.52
C ILE A 111 -2.35 -11.95 -6.48
N PRO A 112 -1.13 -11.87 -5.94
CA PRO A 112 -0.65 -12.83 -4.95
C PRO A 112 -1.35 -12.64 -3.60
N ASN A 113 -1.39 -13.70 -2.81
CA ASN A 113 -2.11 -13.75 -1.53
C ASN A 113 -1.67 -12.69 -0.53
N TRP A 114 -0.37 -12.32 -0.51
CA TRP A 114 0.15 -11.25 0.35
C TRP A 114 -0.48 -9.88 0.06
N GLN A 115 -1.06 -9.69 -1.14
CA GLN A 115 -1.88 -8.52 -1.47
C GLN A 115 -3.38 -8.82 -1.35
N LEU A 116 -3.83 -9.94 -1.94
CA LEU A 116 -5.24 -10.26 -2.07
C LEU A 116 -5.96 -10.29 -0.72
N ILE A 117 -5.44 -11.05 0.23
CA ILE A 117 -6.07 -11.26 1.55
C ILE A 117 -6.23 -9.93 2.31
N PRO A 118 -5.16 -9.14 2.56
CA PRO A 118 -5.31 -7.87 3.26
C PRO A 118 -6.18 -6.85 2.51
N ILE A 119 -6.16 -6.82 1.18
CA ILE A 119 -7.04 -5.93 0.39
C ILE A 119 -8.51 -6.35 0.53
N THR A 120 -8.81 -7.65 0.50
CA THR A 120 -10.16 -8.18 0.74
C THR A 120 -10.67 -7.77 2.12
N ASN A 121 -9.86 -7.96 3.17
CA ASN A 121 -10.21 -7.57 4.54
C ASN A 121 -10.38 -6.05 4.70
N PHE A 122 -9.59 -5.26 3.99
CA PHE A 122 -9.73 -3.80 3.96
C PHE A 122 -11.00 -3.36 3.25
N ALA A 123 -11.33 -3.96 2.11
CA ALA A 123 -12.55 -3.67 1.37
C ALA A 123 -13.82 -4.11 2.12
N ASP A 124 -13.72 -5.10 3.01
CA ASP A 124 -14.84 -5.50 3.86
C ASP A 124 -15.10 -4.53 5.01
N SER A 125 -14.10 -3.76 5.43
CA SER A 125 -14.25 -2.78 6.50
C SER A 125 -14.97 -1.51 6.04
N GLN A 126 -15.50 -0.75 7.00
CA GLN A 126 -16.06 0.58 6.76
C GLN A 126 -14.99 1.71 6.73
N TYR A 127 -13.74 1.38 7.05
CA TYR A 127 -12.65 2.33 7.16
C TYR A 127 -11.87 2.41 5.84
N THR A 128 -11.36 3.58 5.51
CA THR A 128 -10.66 3.81 4.23
C THR A 128 -9.23 4.32 4.42
N ALA A 129 -8.85 4.68 5.64
CA ALA A 129 -7.46 4.93 6.01
C ALA A 129 -6.67 3.62 6.11
N CYS A 130 -5.48 3.58 5.51
CA CYS A 130 -4.64 2.39 5.45
C CYS A 130 -3.52 2.42 6.49
N VAL A 131 -2.81 3.55 6.57
CA VAL A 131 -1.69 3.76 7.49
C VAL A 131 -1.53 5.25 7.77
N SER A 132 -1.02 5.56 8.97
CA SER A 132 -0.65 6.90 9.41
C SER A 132 0.59 6.85 10.30
N LEU A 133 1.48 7.82 10.18
CA LEU A 133 2.57 8.07 11.13
C LEU A 133 2.14 8.89 12.35
N PHE A 134 0.87 9.31 12.40
CA PHE A 134 0.32 10.19 13.43
C PHE A 134 -0.60 9.44 14.40
N GLY A 135 -0.15 8.30 14.90
CA GLY A 135 -0.80 7.65 16.04
C GLY A 135 -0.88 8.60 17.23
N SER A 136 -1.90 8.43 18.08
CA SER A 136 -2.19 9.32 19.23
C SER A 136 -1.03 9.45 20.23
N GLU A 137 -0.08 8.51 20.20
CA GLU A 137 1.10 8.48 21.06
C GLU A 137 2.33 9.13 20.42
N SER A 138 2.20 9.73 19.23
CA SER A 138 3.31 10.39 18.55
C SER A 138 3.89 11.54 19.37
N THR A 139 5.22 11.59 19.44
CA THR A 139 5.98 12.56 20.23
C THR A 139 6.93 13.36 19.34
N ARG A 140 7.60 14.38 19.90
CA ARG A 140 8.62 15.15 19.19
C ARG A 140 9.83 14.30 18.82
N GLU A 141 10.00 13.15 19.45
CA GLU A 141 11.14 12.25 19.30
C GLU A 141 10.81 11.04 18.41
N ALA A 142 9.54 10.68 18.26
CA ALA A 142 9.13 9.51 17.48
C ALA A 142 7.75 9.67 16.82
N TYR A 143 7.62 9.16 15.60
CA TYR A 143 6.33 8.84 15.00
C TYR A 143 5.80 7.53 15.59
N HIS A 144 4.50 7.49 15.89
CA HIS A 144 3.80 6.25 16.22
C HIS A 144 2.96 5.84 15.01
N ILE A 145 3.30 4.68 14.45
CA ILE A 145 2.73 4.20 13.20
C ILE A 145 1.49 3.36 13.52
N VAL A 146 0.36 3.75 12.96
CA VAL A 146 -0.92 3.04 13.11
C VAL A 146 -1.39 2.53 11.77
N TYR A 147 -1.89 1.30 11.76
CA TYR A 147 -2.36 0.61 10.57
C TYR A 147 -3.85 0.31 10.67
N HIS A 148 -4.50 0.26 9.52
CA HIS A 148 -5.77 -0.43 9.42
C HIS A 148 -5.58 -1.90 9.87
N PRO A 149 -6.53 -2.50 10.63
CA PRO A 149 -6.40 -3.88 11.10
C PRO A 149 -6.01 -4.89 10.00
N ALA A 150 -6.59 -4.75 8.81
CA ALA A 150 -6.31 -5.62 7.67
C ALA A 150 -4.86 -5.60 7.17
N PHE A 151 -4.09 -4.55 7.49
CA PHE A 151 -2.71 -4.40 7.04
C PHE A 151 -1.69 -4.65 8.15
N ASN A 152 -2.14 -4.81 9.40
CA ASN A 152 -1.26 -5.07 10.52
C ASN A 152 -0.54 -6.40 10.36
N ASP A 153 0.79 -6.40 10.56
CA ASP A 153 1.65 -7.58 10.45
C ASP A 153 1.57 -8.29 9.09
N THR A 154 1.39 -7.49 8.04
CA THR A 154 1.45 -7.94 6.64
C THR A 154 2.54 -7.23 5.86
N LEU A 155 3.09 -7.90 4.84
CA LEU A 155 3.99 -7.26 3.88
C LEU A 155 3.32 -6.05 3.19
N LEU A 156 2.03 -6.15 2.87
CA LEU A 156 1.31 -5.04 2.25
C LEU A 156 1.24 -3.81 3.16
N GLY A 157 1.01 -4.00 4.47
CA GLY A 157 1.07 -2.91 5.44
C GLY A 157 2.42 -2.21 5.46
N LEU A 158 3.52 -2.98 5.39
CA LEU A 158 4.85 -2.41 5.30
C LEU A 158 5.05 -1.59 4.01
N ARG A 159 4.51 -2.02 2.86
CA ARG A 159 4.54 -1.25 1.60
C ARG A 159 3.70 0.03 1.69
N LEU A 160 2.53 -0.02 2.31
CA LEU A 160 1.68 1.16 2.48
C LEU A 160 2.32 2.17 3.43
N MET A 161 2.97 1.72 4.51
CA MET A 161 3.80 2.60 5.35
C MET A 161 4.90 3.25 4.53
N GLN A 162 5.61 2.47 3.71
CA GLN A 162 6.67 2.99 2.86
C GLN A 162 6.14 4.05 1.87
N ALA A 163 4.91 3.89 1.38
CA ALA A 163 4.27 4.89 0.52
C ALA A 163 4.02 6.22 1.25
N ASP A 164 3.67 6.21 2.54
CA ASP A 164 3.54 7.43 3.35
C ASP A 164 4.90 8.13 3.53
N ILE A 165 5.95 7.38 3.89
CA ILE A 165 7.28 7.97 4.13
C ILE A 165 8.07 8.25 2.85
N LEU A 166 7.57 7.88 1.66
CA LEU A 166 8.36 7.81 0.43
C LEU A 166 9.18 9.07 0.12
N PHE A 167 8.61 10.24 0.38
CA PHE A 167 9.24 11.54 0.09
C PHE A 167 10.01 12.13 1.27
N GLN A 168 9.98 11.51 2.44
CA GLN A 168 10.66 12.05 3.62
C GLN A 168 12.18 11.97 3.51
N ASP A 169 12.73 10.96 2.81
CA ASP A 169 14.15 10.84 2.48
C ASP A 169 14.31 10.21 1.08
N LEU A 170 14.40 11.07 0.06
CA LEU A 170 14.52 10.65 -1.34
C LEU A 170 15.84 9.89 -1.65
N GLY A 171 16.81 9.91 -0.74
CA GLY A 171 18.07 9.16 -0.90
C GLY A 171 18.00 7.72 -0.38
N GLU A 172 17.00 7.41 0.46
CA GLU A 172 16.96 6.15 1.20
C GLU A 172 15.67 5.37 0.98
N PHE A 173 14.51 6.03 0.89
CA PHE A 173 13.21 5.35 0.85
C PHE A 173 12.83 4.75 -0.52
N TRP A 174 13.73 4.80 -1.49
CA TRP A 174 13.65 3.97 -2.70
C TRP A 174 14.03 2.50 -2.40
N LYS A 175 14.86 2.25 -1.37
CA LYS A 175 15.29 0.91 -0.98
C LYS A 175 14.13 0.12 -0.40
N LEU A 176 14.12 -1.19 -0.59
CA LEU A 176 13.14 -2.04 0.06
C LEU A 176 13.54 -2.31 1.52
N PRO A 177 12.56 -2.60 2.40
CA PRO A 177 12.82 -2.90 3.78
C PRO A 177 13.63 -4.19 3.97
N GLU A 178 14.49 -4.17 4.97
CA GLU A 178 15.37 -5.26 5.37
C GLU A 178 15.09 -5.67 6.82
N VAL A 179 15.13 -6.98 7.06
CA VAL A 179 15.14 -7.58 8.40
C VAL A 179 16.33 -8.52 8.48
N ASP A 180 17.14 -8.37 9.53
CA ASP A 180 18.38 -9.14 9.72
C ASP A 180 19.29 -9.13 8.48
N GLY A 181 19.39 -7.97 7.82
CA GLY A 181 20.20 -7.75 6.61
C GLY A 181 19.64 -8.40 5.33
N ARG A 182 18.39 -8.89 5.36
CA ARG A 182 17.72 -9.52 4.21
C ARG A 182 16.57 -8.66 3.74
N VAL A 183 16.57 -8.33 2.45
CA VAL A 183 15.47 -7.61 1.80
C VAL A 183 14.21 -8.48 1.83
N ILE A 184 13.12 -7.94 2.38
CA ILE A 184 11.82 -8.60 2.41
C ILE A 184 11.06 -8.28 1.12
N ARG A 185 10.63 -9.31 0.40
CA ARG A 185 9.85 -9.20 -0.84
C ARG A 185 8.71 -10.18 -0.91
N GLY A 186 7.64 -9.75 -1.59
CA GLY A 186 6.50 -10.56 -1.95
C GLY A 186 6.66 -11.15 -3.34
N GLN A 187 5.91 -12.23 -3.63
CA GLN A 187 5.87 -12.79 -4.97
C GLN A 187 5.44 -11.73 -5.99
N GLY A 188 6.18 -11.62 -7.10
CA GLY A 188 5.88 -10.70 -8.19
C GLY A 188 6.28 -9.24 -7.95
N GLU A 189 6.85 -8.89 -6.80
CA GLU A 189 7.31 -7.52 -6.56
C GLU A 189 8.57 -7.19 -7.40
N PRO A 190 8.61 -6.05 -8.11
CA PRO A 190 9.81 -5.62 -8.81
C PRO A 190 10.89 -5.16 -7.82
N GLN A 191 12.16 -5.38 -8.16
CA GLN A 191 13.29 -4.81 -7.41
C GLN A 191 13.52 -3.37 -7.89
N PRO A 192 13.57 -2.36 -7.01
CA PRO A 192 14.00 -1.02 -7.39
C PRO A 192 15.43 -1.04 -7.95
N SER A 193 15.64 -0.29 -9.01
CA SER A 193 16.94 -0.20 -9.71
C SER A 193 17.72 1.00 -9.18
N GLU A 194 19.00 0.79 -8.84
CA GLU A 194 19.88 1.85 -8.35
C GLU A 194 20.04 2.98 -9.40
N GLN A 195 20.07 2.61 -10.68
CA GLN A 195 20.20 3.57 -11.77
C GLN A 195 18.94 4.44 -11.94
N ASP A 196 17.77 3.85 -11.71
CA ASP A 196 16.48 4.49 -11.97
C ASP A 196 16.07 5.48 -10.88
N TRP A 197 16.38 5.19 -9.60
CA TRP A 197 15.94 6.05 -8.51
C TRP A 197 16.66 7.40 -8.51
N ILE A 198 17.92 7.50 -8.95
CA ILE A 198 18.67 8.77 -8.94
C ILE A 198 17.99 9.80 -9.84
N SER A 199 17.68 9.41 -11.08
CA SER A 199 16.95 10.27 -12.03
C SER A 199 15.56 10.62 -11.50
N ALA A 200 14.83 9.61 -10.99
CA ALA A 200 13.48 9.80 -10.50
C ALA A 200 13.42 10.71 -9.25
N ALA A 201 14.34 10.52 -8.30
CA ALA A 201 14.48 11.34 -7.10
C ALA A 201 14.81 12.80 -7.43
N SER A 202 15.71 13.03 -8.40
CA SER A 202 16.01 14.36 -8.91
C SER A 202 14.77 15.04 -9.52
N GLU A 203 13.99 14.32 -10.32
CA GLU A 203 12.76 14.85 -10.88
C GLU A 203 11.67 15.15 -9.83
N ILE A 204 11.48 14.24 -8.86
CA ILE A 204 10.54 14.42 -7.75
C ILE A 204 10.97 15.64 -6.92
N SER A 205 12.25 15.75 -6.59
CA SER A 205 12.85 16.89 -5.89
C SER A 205 12.59 18.22 -6.64
N LYS A 206 12.72 18.22 -7.97
CA LYS A 206 12.39 19.40 -8.80
C LYS A 206 10.90 19.71 -8.77
N ALA A 207 10.02 18.71 -8.78
CA ALA A 207 8.57 18.88 -8.76
C ALA A 207 8.05 19.52 -7.45
N PHE A 208 8.69 19.21 -6.32
CA PHE A 208 8.44 19.90 -5.06
C PHE A 208 8.70 21.41 -5.17
N GLY A 209 9.80 21.79 -5.82
CA GLY A 209 10.14 23.19 -6.07
C GLY A 209 10.28 24.00 -4.78
N LYS A 210 9.68 25.20 -4.75
CA LYS A 210 9.68 26.11 -3.58
C LYS A 210 8.33 26.14 -2.85
N GLU A 211 7.38 25.29 -3.23
CA GLU A 211 6.06 25.29 -2.62
C GLU A 211 6.13 24.90 -1.15
N LYS A 212 5.37 25.61 -0.31
CA LYS A 212 5.22 25.27 1.10
C LYS A 212 3.97 24.43 1.26
N PHE A 213 4.15 23.23 1.80
CA PHE A 213 3.06 22.33 2.18
C PHE A 213 3.33 21.81 3.60
N GLN A 214 2.30 21.29 4.26
CA GLN A 214 2.37 20.75 5.61
C GLN A 214 2.55 19.24 5.61
N SER A 215 1.70 18.53 4.88
CA SER A 215 1.78 17.07 4.74
C SER A 215 1.16 16.66 3.40
N TRP A 216 1.07 15.35 3.19
CA TRP A 216 0.39 14.74 2.05
C TRP A 216 -0.47 13.56 2.49
N VAL A 217 -1.35 13.12 1.60
CA VAL A 217 -2.05 11.83 1.70
C VAL A 217 -2.00 11.17 0.32
N LEU A 218 -1.50 9.94 0.22
CA LEU A 218 -1.66 9.13 -0.98
C LEU A 218 -3.11 8.63 -1.06
N THR A 219 -3.81 9.02 -2.12
CA THR A 219 -5.27 8.87 -2.18
C THR A 219 -5.80 8.62 -3.58
N ASP A 220 -7.06 8.20 -3.64
CA ASP A 220 -7.88 8.00 -4.83
C ASP A 220 -9.10 8.91 -4.86
N GLN A 221 -9.16 9.90 -3.96
CA GLN A 221 -10.27 10.85 -3.90
C GLN A 221 -10.51 11.51 -5.26
N GLY A 222 -11.75 11.41 -5.74
CA GLY A 222 -12.18 11.98 -7.02
C GLY A 222 -11.77 11.17 -8.25
N LEU A 223 -11.16 9.98 -8.09
CA LEU A 223 -10.86 9.09 -9.20
C LEU A 223 -12.03 8.13 -9.47
N ASN A 224 -12.37 7.97 -10.75
CA ASN A 224 -13.36 7.00 -11.21
C ASN A 224 -12.67 5.71 -11.64
N VAL A 225 -12.40 4.79 -10.71
CA VAL A 225 -11.80 3.49 -11.04
C VAL A 225 -12.77 2.70 -11.93
N SER A 226 -12.31 2.29 -13.11
CA SER A 226 -13.10 1.58 -14.11
C SER A 226 -12.68 0.12 -14.21
N ILE A 227 -13.64 -0.79 -14.35
CA ILE A 227 -13.40 -2.19 -14.69
C ILE A 227 -13.36 -2.29 -16.21
N LEU A 228 -12.19 -2.63 -16.74
CA LEU A 228 -11.90 -2.71 -18.16
C LEU A 228 -11.64 -4.16 -18.55
N THR A 229 -12.09 -4.56 -19.74
CA THR A 229 -11.78 -5.89 -20.29
C THR A 229 -11.21 -5.74 -21.68
N LYS A 230 -10.03 -6.32 -21.95
CA LYS A 230 -9.44 -6.36 -23.28
C LYS A 230 -9.06 -7.79 -23.63
N SER A 231 -9.74 -8.35 -24.63
CA SER A 231 -9.58 -9.77 -25.00
C SER A 231 -9.72 -10.64 -23.75
N ASP A 232 -8.64 -11.24 -23.26
CA ASP A 232 -8.64 -12.16 -22.11
C ASP A 232 -8.13 -11.55 -20.80
N ASP A 233 -7.86 -10.23 -20.79
CA ASP A 233 -7.34 -9.53 -19.62
C ASP A 233 -8.38 -8.63 -18.97
N LEU A 234 -8.44 -8.74 -17.63
CA LEU A 234 -9.09 -7.78 -16.75
C LEU A 234 -8.07 -6.71 -16.37
N SER A 235 -8.39 -5.44 -16.58
CA SER A 235 -7.61 -4.33 -16.05
C SER A 235 -8.49 -3.34 -15.27
N LEU A 236 -7.86 -2.64 -14.34
CA LEU A 236 -8.50 -1.63 -13.51
C LEU A 236 -7.83 -0.29 -13.81
N SER A 237 -8.63 0.74 -14.06
CA SER A 237 -8.11 2.05 -14.47
C SER A 237 -7.59 2.88 -13.29
N ASN A 238 -6.96 4.01 -13.61
CA ASN A 238 -6.44 5.01 -12.68
C ASN A 238 -5.32 4.55 -11.77
N ARG A 239 -4.67 5.54 -11.15
CA ARG A 239 -3.54 5.38 -10.22
C ARG A 239 -3.72 6.35 -9.07
N PRO A 240 -3.36 5.98 -7.83
CA PRO A 240 -3.46 6.90 -6.70
C PRO A 240 -2.48 8.06 -6.89
N TYR A 241 -2.77 9.17 -6.23
CA TYR A 241 -1.93 10.38 -6.27
C TYR A 241 -1.71 10.95 -4.87
N TYR A 242 -0.65 11.73 -4.72
CA TYR A 242 -0.36 12.43 -3.46
C TYR A 242 -1.10 13.76 -3.45
N TYR A 243 -2.06 13.89 -2.53
CA TYR A 243 -2.74 15.14 -2.22
C TYR A 243 -1.92 15.93 -1.19
N PHE A 244 -1.40 17.09 -1.58
CA PHE A 244 -0.61 17.95 -0.70
C PHE A 244 -1.50 19.05 -0.13
N TRP A 245 -1.29 19.38 1.14
CA TRP A 245 -2.09 20.37 1.84
C TRP A 245 -1.27 21.17 2.84
N LYS A 246 -1.78 22.32 3.25
CA LYS A 246 -1.25 23.17 4.32
C LYS A 246 -2.37 23.72 5.18
N ARG A 247 -2.04 24.22 6.38
CA ARG A 247 -3.01 24.97 7.18
C ARG A 247 -2.99 26.46 6.87
N GLU A 248 -4.17 27.05 6.82
CA GLU A 248 -4.38 28.49 6.83
C GLU A 248 -5.37 28.80 7.96
N GLY A 249 -4.83 29.13 9.14
CA GLY A 249 -5.61 29.20 10.39
C GLY A 249 -6.14 27.83 10.79
N SER A 250 -7.45 27.72 10.99
CA SER A 250 -8.13 26.45 11.32
C SER A 250 -8.44 25.59 10.09
N LYS A 251 -8.25 26.10 8.87
CA LYS A 251 -8.62 25.41 7.62
C LYS A 251 -7.46 24.60 7.07
N VAL A 252 -7.79 23.45 6.47
CA VAL A 252 -6.90 22.70 5.59
C VAL A 252 -7.15 23.17 4.17
N VAL A 253 -6.08 23.61 3.50
CA VAL A 253 -6.14 24.13 2.14
C VAL A 253 -5.24 23.29 1.24
N PRO A 254 -5.73 22.83 0.07
CA PRO A 254 -4.91 22.10 -0.89
C PRO A 254 -3.76 22.96 -1.40
N VAL A 255 -2.61 22.33 -1.63
CA VAL A 255 -1.51 22.90 -2.42
C VAL A 255 -1.68 22.37 -3.85
N THR A 256 -2.66 22.91 -4.56
CA THR A 256 -3.12 22.41 -5.87
C THR A 256 -2.00 22.37 -6.90
N SER A 257 -1.19 23.43 -6.99
CA SER A 257 -0.05 23.50 -7.91
C SER A 257 0.95 22.35 -7.71
N LEU A 258 1.25 21.99 -6.47
CA LEU A 258 2.14 20.87 -6.15
C LEU A 258 1.45 19.53 -6.43
N THR A 259 0.18 19.40 -6.05
CA THR A 259 -0.61 18.19 -6.29
C THR A 259 -0.67 17.85 -7.78
N ASP A 260 -0.95 18.83 -8.63
CA ASP A 260 -1.05 18.64 -10.09
C ASP A 260 0.31 18.31 -10.71
N ARG A 261 1.39 18.96 -10.26
CA ARG A 261 2.76 18.61 -10.69
C ARG A 261 3.13 17.18 -10.28
N MET A 262 2.73 16.72 -9.10
CA MET A 262 3.02 15.35 -8.67
C MET A 262 2.14 14.33 -9.37
N LYS A 263 0.89 14.67 -9.73
CA LYS A 263 0.03 13.86 -10.60
C LYS A 263 0.62 13.68 -12.00
N SER A 264 1.29 14.68 -12.56
CA SER A 264 1.98 14.51 -13.86
C SER A 264 3.28 13.70 -13.75
N LYS A 265 3.70 13.34 -12.53
CA LYS A 265 4.92 12.59 -12.22
C LYS A 265 4.67 11.18 -11.68
N LEU A 266 3.47 10.61 -11.83
CA LEU A 266 3.18 9.27 -11.32
C LEU A 266 4.12 8.19 -11.88
N SER A 267 4.47 8.24 -13.17
CA SER A 267 5.44 7.31 -13.75
C SER A 267 6.85 7.48 -13.16
N THR A 268 7.26 8.72 -12.89
CA THR A 268 8.53 9.02 -12.19
C THR A 268 8.50 8.46 -10.76
N ILE A 269 7.38 8.62 -10.04
CA ILE A 269 7.22 8.09 -8.67
C ILE A 269 7.26 6.55 -8.66
N GLU A 270 6.64 5.91 -9.66
CA GLU A 270 6.76 4.46 -9.84
C GLU A 270 8.18 4.05 -10.19
N GLN A 271 8.87 4.76 -11.07
CA GLN A 271 10.28 4.48 -11.37
C GLN A 271 11.17 4.61 -10.12
N TYR A 272 10.87 5.57 -9.24
CA TYR A 272 11.60 5.77 -7.98
C TYR A 272 11.48 4.57 -7.04
N ASN A 273 10.28 4.00 -6.88
CA ASN A 273 10.08 2.78 -6.10
C ASN A 273 8.88 1.98 -6.64
N PRO A 274 9.11 1.08 -7.61
CA PRO A 274 8.01 0.43 -8.34
C PRO A 274 7.26 -0.57 -7.44
N ALA A 275 7.93 -1.22 -6.51
CA ALA A 275 7.29 -2.15 -5.58
C ALA A 275 6.29 -1.44 -4.66
N VAL A 276 6.66 -0.28 -4.11
CA VAL A 276 5.79 0.50 -3.22
C VAL A 276 4.63 1.11 -3.99
N PHE A 277 4.91 1.77 -5.12
CA PHE A 277 3.87 2.44 -5.87
C PHE A 277 2.89 1.45 -6.52
N ASN A 278 3.37 0.30 -6.99
CA ASN A 278 2.49 -0.74 -7.57
C ASN A 278 1.69 -1.46 -6.49
N ALA A 279 2.24 -1.67 -5.30
CA ALA A 279 1.48 -2.20 -4.17
C ALA A 279 0.34 -1.25 -3.79
N ALA A 280 0.61 0.05 -3.63
CA ALA A 280 -0.43 1.04 -3.34
C ALA A 280 -1.49 1.13 -4.46
N THR A 281 -1.06 1.12 -5.72
CA THR A 281 -1.96 1.14 -6.88
C THR A 281 -2.89 -0.08 -6.89
N ARG A 282 -2.34 -1.29 -6.69
CA ARG A 282 -3.13 -2.52 -6.63
C ARG A 282 -4.08 -2.52 -5.43
N THR A 283 -3.65 -2.04 -4.26
CA THR A 283 -4.53 -1.87 -3.10
C THR A 283 -5.74 -1.01 -3.43
N MET A 284 -5.52 0.17 -4.00
CA MET A 284 -6.59 1.07 -4.44
C MET A 284 -7.54 0.37 -5.43
N GLN A 285 -6.99 -0.18 -6.51
CA GLN A 285 -7.76 -0.76 -7.60
C GLN A 285 -8.60 -1.96 -7.15
N PHE A 286 -8.00 -2.93 -6.48
CA PHE A 286 -8.72 -4.14 -6.05
C PHE A 286 -9.67 -3.85 -4.90
N ALA A 287 -9.35 -2.93 -3.98
CA ALA A 287 -10.31 -2.50 -2.97
C ALA A 287 -11.56 -1.87 -3.62
N ALA A 288 -11.37 -1.05 -4.66
CA ALA A 288 -12.47 -0.46 -5.41
C ALA A 288 -13.34 -1.52 -6.12
N LEU A 289 -12.71 -2.53 -6.75
CA LEU A 289 -13.42 -3.67 -7.35
C LEU A 289 -14.22 -4.46 -6.30
N PHE A 290 -13.61 -4.78 -5.16
CA PHE A 290 -14.24 -5.56 -4.10
C PHE A 290 -15.42 -4.82 -3.46
N ARG A 291 -15.29 -3.51 -3.22
CA ARG A 291 -16.41 -2.67 -2.75
C ARG A 291 -17.55 -2.62 -3.77
N TYR A 292 -17.23 -2.60 -5.07
CA TYR A 292 -18.25 -2.68 -6.11
C TYR A 292 -19.03 -4.00 -6.00
N VAL A 293 -18.36 -5.15 -5.98
CA VAL A 293 -19.01 -6.47 -5.87
C VAL A 293 -19.77 -6.60 -4.55
N LYS A 294 -19.21 -6.16 -3.43
CA LYS A 294 -19.89 -6.13 -2.13
C LYS A 294 -21.23 -5.40 -2.20
N ARG A 295 -21.30 -4.31 -2.96
CA ARG A 295 -22.52 -3.50 -3.14
C ARG A 295 -23.51 -4.10 -4.14
N THR A 296 -23.03 -4.66 -5.25
CA THR A 296 -23.90 -5.09 -6.37
C THR A 296 -24.20 -6.58 -6.40
N ASN A 297 -23.39 -7.40 -5.76
CA ASN A 297 -23.53 -8.86 -5.68
C ASN A 297 -23.03 -9.40 -4.32
N PRO A 298 -23.76 -9.10 -3.23
CA PRO A 298 -23.32 -9.40 -1.86
C PRO A 298 -23.17 -10.91 -1.58
N ASP A 299 -23.93 -11.76 -2.27
CA ASP A 299 -23.82 -13.22 -2.09
C ASP A 299 -22.53 -13.77 -2.69
N SER A 300 -22.15 -13.29 -3.88
CA SER A 300 -20.83 -13.59 -4.45
C SER A 300 -19.71 -13.07 -3.56
N TRP A 301 -19.82 -11.84 -3.04
CA TRP A 301 -18.86 -11.28 -2.09
C TRP A 301 -18.69 -12.16 -0.85
N ARG A 302 -19.80 -12.54 -0.19
CA ARG A 302 -19.77 -13.38 1.03
C ARG A 302 -19.15 -14.75 0.77
N SER A 303 -19.52 -15.39 -0.35
CA SER A 303 -18.95 -16.68 -0.75
C SER A 303 -17.45 -16.59 -1.00
N PHE A 304 -17.00 -15.54 -1.68
CA PHE A 304 -15.59 -15.25 -1.90
C PHE A 304 -14.85 -15.00 -0.58
N LEU A 305 -15.37 -14.12 0.28
CA LEU A 305 -14.77 -13.76 1.57
C LEU A 305 -14.60 -14.98 2.48
N ASN A 306 -15.61 -15.85 2.56
CA ASN A 306 -15.55 -17.08 3.36
C ASN A 306 -14.41 -18.00 2.92
N LYS A 307 -14.10 -18.07 1.62
CA LYS A 307 -12.98 -18.86 1.11
C LYS A 307 -11.64 -18.21 1.44
N VAL A 308 -11.52 -16.90 1.27
CA VAL A 308 -10.29 -16.14 1.54
C VAL A 308 -9.95 -16.13 3.04
N ALA A 309 -10.95 -16.04 3.92
CA ALA A 309 -10.77 -15.99 5.37
C ALA A 309 -10.13 -17.26 5.98
N THR A 310 -10.09 -18.36 5.23
CA THR A 310 -9.42 -19.61 5.67
C THR A 310 -7.90 -19.57 5.50
N LEU A 311 -7.36 -18.48 4.97
CA LEU A 311 -5.97 -18.39 4.54
C LEU A 311 -5.20 -17.35 5.34
N ASP A 312 -3.92 -17.66 5.53
CA ASP A 312 -2.96 -16.77 6.17
C ASP A 312 -2.10 -16.07 5.09
N PRO A 313 -1.98 -14.73 5.11
CA PRO A 313 -1.16 -14.02 4.13
C PRO A 313 0.33 -14.34 4.33
N GLN A 314 0.95 -14.94 3.32
CA GLN A 314 2.40 -15.21 3.29
C GLN A 314 3.13 -14.28 2.33
N PRO A 315 4.28 -13.69 2.69
CA PRO A 315 4.97 -13.89 3.96
C PRO A 315 4.34 -13.10 5.12
N HIS A 316 4.42 -13.64 6.33
CA HIS A 316 4.20 -12.88 7.56
C HIS A 316 5.33 -11.89 7.78
N VAL A 317 4.98 -10.62 7.89
CA VAL A 317 5.95 -9.54 8.08
C VAL A 317 5.39 -8.63 9.14
N ARG A 318 6.01 -8.65 10.33
CA ARG A 318 5.65 -7.74 11.41
C ARG A 318 5.78 -6.30 10.91
N THR A 319 4.76 -5.49 11.13
CA THR A 319 4.79 -4.08 10.74
C THR A 319 5.36 -3.23 11.88
N PRO A 320 6.31 -2.32 11.62
CA PRO A 320 6.88 -1.49 12.67
C PRO A 320 5.84 -0.50 13.18
N THR A 321 5.82 -0.24 14.49
CA THR A 321 4.84 0.64 15.13
C THR A 321 5.46 1.96 15.59
N ARG A 322 6.78 2.13 15.41
CA ARG A 322 7.50 3.31 15.83
C ARG A 322 8.63 3.65 14.86
N TRP A 323 8.83 4.95 14.63
CA TRP A 323 9.99 5.45 13.89
C TRP A 323 10.57 6.67 14.61
N LYS A 324 11.85 6.57 15.01
CA LYS A 324 12.54 7.68 15.66
C LYS A 324 12.67 8.86 14.68
N ARG A 325 12.23 10.04 15.12
CA ARG A 325 12.36 11.25 14.31
C ARG A 325 13.85 11.58 14.14
N PRO A 326 14.28 11.94 12.92
CA PRO A 326 15.62 12.45 12.71
C PRO A 326 15.90 13.67 13.58
N SER A 327 17.02 13.68 14.31
CA SER A 327 17.38 14.83 15.14
C SER A 327 17.63 16.07 14.28
N ARG A 328 17.07 17.21 14.69
CA ARG A 328 17.24 18.50 13.97
C ARG A 328 18.71 18.95 13.84
N SER A 329 19.62 18.44 14.68
CA SER A 329 21.03 18.84 14.75
C SER A 329 21.96 18.09 13.80
N SER A 330 21.53 16.99 13.17
CA SER A 330 22.43 16.11 12.41
C SER A 330 22.47 16.37 10.90
N SER A 331 21.76 17.37 10.37
CA SER A 331 21.74 17.66 8.93
C SER A 331 22.67 18.81 8.55
N ASN A 332 23.96 18.50 8.41
CA ASN A 332 24.92 19.32 7.65
C ASN A 332 24.61 19.41 6.14
N GLY A 333 23.49 18.82 5.68
CA GLY A 333 22.96 18.98 4.33
C GLY A 333 21.74 19.89 4.31
N LYS A 334 21.80 20.98 3.53
CA LYS A 334 20.64 21.77 3.09
C LYS A 334 19.75 20.97 2.13
N THR A 335 19.27 19.79 2.53
CA THR A 335 18.36 18.97 1.71
C THR A 335 16.90 19.37 1.95
N LEU A 336 16.07 19.16 0.93
CA LEU A 336 14.59 19.25 0.98
C LEU A 336 13.99 18.65 2.26
N TYR A 337 14.65 17.63 2.79
CA TYR A 337 14.53 17.03 4.11
C TYR A 337 14.18 18.01 5.25
N ASN A 338 14.93 19.11 5.39
CA ASN A 338 14.73 20.07 6.48
C ASN A 338 13.47 20.94 6.30
N ALA A 339 13.03 21.17 5.06
CA ALA A 339 11.79 21.89 4.78
C ALA A 339 10.57 20.99 5.05
N MET A 340 10.66 19.70 4.72
CA MET A 340 9.59 18.71 4.93
C MET A 340 9.42 18.31 6.41
N LEU A 341 10.50 18.20 7.19
CA LEU A 341 10.40 17.90 8.62
C LEU A 341 9.81 19.06 9.43
N ARG A 342 10.15 20.31 9.09
CA ARG A 342 9.57 21.50 9.75
C ARG A 342 8.05 21.55 9.62
N SER A 343 7.50 21.02 8.53
CA SER A 343 6.08 21.07 8.25
C SER A 343 5.29 19.99 9.02
N LYS A 344 5.80 18.76 9.11
CA LYS A 344 5.19 17.68 9.92
C LYS A 344 5.34 17.89 11.44
N ASP A 345 6.36 18.59 11.92
CA ASP A 345 6.54 18.86 13.36
C ASP A 345 5.55 19.88 13.94
N LEU A 346 5.12 20.87 13.13
CA LEU A 346 4.09 21.84 13.54
C LEU A 346 2.75 21.15 13.84
N ASP A 347 2.53 19.96 13.28
CA ASP A 347 1.29 19.22 13.43
C ASP A 347 1.15 18.55 14.79
N LEU A 348 2.22 18.15 15.48
CA LEU A 348 2.08 17.60 16.84
C LEU A 348 1.66 18.64 17.86
N GLN A 349 2.18 19.87 17.73
CA GLN A 349 1.74 20.97 18.59
C GLN A 349 0.26 21.29 18.34
N ALA A 350 -0.16 21.21 17.07
CA ALA A 350 -1.56 21.31 16.73
C ALA A 350 -2.34 20.12 17.29
N ILE A 351 -2.05 18.86 16.95
CA ILE A 351 -2.75 17.64 17.42
C ILE A 351 -2.88 17.59 18.95
N SER A 352 -1.88 18.04 19.72
CA SER A 352 -1.98 18.10 21.18
C SER A 352 -3.01 19.10 21.72
N SER A 353 -3.49 20.02 20.88
CA SER A 353 -4.50 21.04 21.21
C SER A 353 -5.90 20.72 20.67
N TRP A 354 -6.14 19.50 20.17
CA TRP A 354 -7.43 18.97 19.69
C TRP A 354 -7.78 17.75 20.53
#